data_AF-A0A927RXX3-F1
#
_entry.id   AF-A0A927RXX3-F1
#
_cell.length_a   1.000
_cell.length_b   1.000
_cell.length_c   1.000
_cell.angle_alpha   90.00
_cell.angle_beta   90.00
_cell.angle_gamma   90.00
#
_symmetry.space_group_name_H-M   'P 1'
#
loop_
_entity.id
_entity.type
_entity.pdbx_description
1 polymer ?
#
loop_
_entity_poly.entity_id
_entity_poly.type
_entity_poly.pdbx_seq_one_letter_code
_entity_poly.pdbx_strand_id
1 'polypeptide(L)'
;RIAGLLYVAEPDRDDDEISSDTMRRAIQIGQYFLAHSSYAYSMMGSDISIKKAQFVLGKLKKEKITSIKRWELAKLCRGKFFKKSEDLYPTLELLQSCGYIMQTDANTQPTPGRRPDILVLVNPEVYRQSE
;
A
#
# COMPACT_ATOMS: atom_id res chain seq x y z
N ARG A 1 16.60 18.83 5.15
CA ARG A 1 17.92 18.18 5.40
C ARG A 1 18.88 18.36 4.22
N ILE A 2 18.49 18.03 2.97
CA ILE A 2 19.35 18.20 1.78
C ILE A 2 19.78 19.68 1.58
N ALA A 3 18.86 20.64 1.72
CA ALA A 3 19.16 22.06 1.57
C ALA A 3 20.24 22.57 2.55
N GLY A 4 20.15 22.18 3.83
CA GLY A 4 21.15 22.57 4.83
C GLY A 4 22.54 21.96 4.57
N LEU A 5 22.61 20.74 4.04
CA LEU A 5 23.90 20.13 3.67
C LEU A 5 24.52 20.80 2.45
N LEU A 6 23.71 21.16 1.45
CA LEU A 6 24.18 21.93 0.29
C LEU A 6 24.70 23.31 0.72
N TYR A 7 23.94 23.99 1.56
CA TYR A 7 24.31 25.30 2.10
C TYR A 7 25.63 25.26 2.89
N VAL A 8 25.86 24.21 3.70
CA VAL A 8 27.14 24.03 4.43
C VAL A 8 28.31 23.71 3.51
N ALA A 9 28.06 23.19 2.30
CA ALA A 9 29.09 22.82 1.33
C ALA A 9 29.46 23.96 0.37
N GLU A 10 28.71 25.06 0.33
CA GLU A 10 29.02 26.23 -0.49
C GLU A 10 30.16 27.07 0.17
N PRO A 11 31.28 27.32 -0.54
CA PRO A 11 32.29 28.29 -0.11
C PRO A 11 31.81 29.72 -0.41
N ASP A 12 32.12 30.67 0.48
CA ASP A 12 31.55 32.03 0.61
C ASP A 12 30.17 32.10 1.29
N ARG A 13 30.18 31.81 2.58
CA ARG A 13 29.04 32.04 3.49
C ARG A 13 29.18 33.42 4.13
N ASP A 14 28.60 34.42 3.48
CA ASP A 14 28.52 35.77 4.05
C ASP A 14 27.23 35.99 4.89
N ASP A 15 26.20 35.16 4.72
CA ASP A 15 24.92 35.26 5.44
C ASP A 15 24.44 33.90 5.98
N ASP A 16 23.84 33.88 7.17
CA ASP A 16 23.21 32.71 7.84
C ASP A 16 21.89 32.24 7.16
N GLU A 17 21.50 32.86 6.05
CA GLU A 17 20.26 32.57 5.34
C GLU A 17 20.45 31.62 4.15
N ILE A 18 19.53 30.67 3.98
CA ILE A 18 19.54 29.74 2.85
C ILE A 18 18.99 30.46 1.62
N SER A 19 19.83 30.62 0.59
CA SER A 19 19.40 31.18 -0.70
C SER A 19 18.33 30.32 -1.38
N SER A 20 17.44 31.00 -2.11
CA SER A 20 16.40 30.37 -2.93
C SER A 20 16.96 29.38 -3.96
N ASP A 21 18.18 29.62 -4.45
CA ASP A 21 18.86 28.75 -5.40
C ASP A 21 19.31 27.43 -4.77
N THR A 22 19.86 27.49 -3.55
CA THR A 22 20.23 26.32 -2.76
C THR A 22 18.99 25.48 -2.42
N MET A 23 17.86 26.13 -2.13
CA MET A 23 16.57 25.44 -1.92
C MET A 23 16.08 24.75 -3.21
N ARG A 24 16.18 25.42 -4.37
CA ARG A 24 15.78 24.83 -5.66
C ARG A 24 16.64 23.62 -6.04
N ARG A 25 17.96 23.70 -5.85
CA ARG A 25 18.90 22.58 -6.04
C ARG A 25 18.56 21.40 -5.12
N ALA A 26 18.24 21.69 -3.86
CA ALA A 26 17.84 20.65 -2.90
C ALA A 26 16.55 19.92 -3.32
N ILE A 27 15.57 20.65 -3.86
CA ILE A 27 14.32 20.06 -4.40
C ILE A 27 14.63 19.14 -5.57
N GLN A 28 15.47 19.57 -6.53
CA GLN A 28 15.85 18.75 -7.67
C GLN A 28 16.53 17.45 -7.26
N ILE A 29 17.47 17.51 -6.31
CA ILE A 29 18.13 16.32 -5.75
C ILE A 29 17.11 15.43 -5.04
N GLY A 30 16.19 16.02 -4.25
CA GLY A 30 15.10 15.29 -3.61
C GLY A 30 14.21 14.55 -4.61
N GLN A 31 13.86 15.19 -5.73
CA GLN A 31 13.07 14.57 -6.81
C GLN A 31 13.80 13.39 -7.47
N TYR A 32 15.10 13.54 -7.73
CA TYR A 32 15.93 12.46 -8.27
C TYR A 32 15.94 11.25 -7.33
N PHE A 33 16.20 11.46 -6.03
CA PHE A 33 16.18 10.38 -5.06
C PHE A 33 14.81 9.77 -4.86
N LEU A 34 13.74 10.57 -4.94
CA LEU A 34 12.37 10.05 -4.88
C LEU A 34 12.09 9.07 -6.03
N ALA A 35 12.47 9.44 -7.27
CA ALA A 35 12.35 8.55 -8.42
C ALA A 35 13.19 7.27 -8.24
N HIS A 36 14.42 7.40 -7.75
CA HIS A 36 15.29 6.26 -7.50
C HIS A 36 14.76 5.33 -6.41
N SER A 37 14.27 5.89 -5.29
CA SER A 37 13.62 5.12 -4.23
C SER A 37 12.38 4.39 -4.74
N SER A 38 11.51 5.06 -5.51
CA SER A 38 10.34 4.43 -6.11
C SER A 38 10.72 3.24 -6.99
N TYR A 39 11.78 3.36 -7.78
CA TYR A 39 12.28 2.28 -8.63
C TYR A 39 12.89 1.13 -7.81
N ALA A 40 13.75 1.43 -6.83
CA ALA A 40 14.35 0.42 -5.96
C ALA A 40 13.29 -0.37 -5.17
N TYR A 41 12.28 0.33 -4.64
CA TYR A 41 11.13 -0.31 -4.00
C TYR A 41 10.35 -1.22 -4.96
N SER A 42 10.19 -0.80 -6.22
CA SER A 42 9.54 -1.61 -7.25
C SER A 42 10.35 -2.87 -7.62
N MET A 43 11.69 -2.78 -7.58
CA MET A 43 12.59 -3.83 -8.03
C MET A 43 12.90 -4.90 -6.96
N MET A 44 12.85 -4.57 -5.65
CA MET A 44 13.21 -5.48 -4.54
C MET A 44 12.12 -6.52 -4.14
N GLY A 45 11.31 -7.02 -5.07
CA GLY A 45 10.33 -8.08 -4.78
C GLY A 45 8.94 -7.61 -4.33
N SER A 46 8.69 -6.30 -4.31
CA SER A 46 7.34 -5.74 -4.09
C SER A 46 6.38 -6.03 -5.24
N ASP A 47 6.90 -6.27 -6.45
CA ASP A 47 6.09 -6.45 -7.65
C ASP A 47 5.11 -7.64 -7.53
N ILE A 48 5.51 -8.75 -6.92
CA ILE A 48 4.61 -9.92 -6.75
C ILE A 48 3.52 -9.62 -5.71
N SER A 49 3.85 -8.98 -4.60
CA SER A 49 2.88 -8.63 -3.54
C SER A 49 1.90 -7.55 -4.00
N ILE A 50 2.39 -6.56 -4.75
CA ILE A 50 1.58 -5.52 -5.38
C ILE A 50 0.69 -6.12 -6.48
N LYS A 51 1.22 -6.99 -7.36
CA LYS A 51 0.42 -7.71 -8.36
C LYS A 51 -0.66 -8.57 -7.72
N LYS A 52 -0.35 -9.24 -6.61
CA LYS A 52 -1.31 -9.99 -5.79
C LYS A 52 -2.41 -9.07 -5.24
N ALA A 53 -2.03 -7.95 -4.64
CA ALA A 53 -2.97 -6.96 -4.11
C ALA A 53 -3.87 -6.37 -5.21
N GLN A 54 -3.29 -5.97 -6.34
CA GLN A 54 -4.01 -5.48 -7.52
C GLN A 54 -4.95 -6.55 -8.10
N PHE A 55 -4.55 -7.81 -8.12
CA PHE A 55 -5.39 -8.90 -8.57
C PHE A 55 -6.62 -9.09 -7.66
N VAL A 56 -6.42 -9.05 -6.33
CA VAL A 56 -7.52 -9.12 -5.35
C VAL A 56 -8.45 -7.91 -5.51
N LEU A 57 -7.90 -6.70 -5.59
CA LEU A 57 -8.68 -5.47 -5.81
C LEU A 57 -9.45 -5.49 -7.13
N GLY A 58 -8.84 -5.95 -8.23
CA GLY A 58 -9.49 -6.07 -9.52
C GLY A 58 -10.67 -7.04 -9.50
N LYS A 59 -10.54 -8.15 -8.76
CA LYS A 59 -11.66 -9.10 -8.54
C LYS A 59 -12.78 -8.48 -7.71
N LEU A 60 -12.43 -7.82 -6.61
CA LEU A 60 -13.41 -7.12 -5.76
C LEU A 60 -14.16 -6.03 -6.55
N LYS A 61 -13.44 -5.26 -7.39
CA LYS A 61 -14.01 -4.22 -8.25
C LYS A 61 -14.93 -4.78 -9.33
N LYS A 62 -14.55 -5.89 -9.96
CA LYS A 62 -15.36 -6.55 -11.02
C LYS A 62 -16.70 -7.03 -10.50
N GLU A 63 -16.71 -7.63 -9.30
CA GLU A 63 -17.91 -8.18 -8.67
C GLU A 63 -18.66 -7.15 -7.80
N LYS A 64 -18.15 -5.91 -7.69
CA LYS A 64 -18.68 -4.82 -6.83
C LYS A 64 -18.94 -5.26 -5.38
N ILE A 65 -18.00 -6.04 -4.83
CA ILE A 65 -18.13 -6.62 -3.49
C ILE A 65 -17.79 -5.56 -2.44
N THR A 66 -18.74 -5.27 -1.56
CA THR A 66 -18.57 -4.34 -0.43
C THR A 66 -18.13 -5.05 0.85
N SER A 67 -18.53 -6.30 1.02
CA SER A 67 -18.15 -7.16 2.15
C SER A 67 -18.10 -8.61 1.71
N ILE A 68 -17.07 -9.34 2.13
CA ILE A 68 -16.93 -10.76 1.83
C ILE A 68 -16.27 -11.52 2.97
N LYS A 69 -16.67 -12.78 3.19
CA LYS A 69 -15.98 -13.61 4.16
C LYS A 69 -14.59 -13.98 3.67
N ARG A 70 -13.63 -14.08 4.58
CA ARG A 70 -12.24 -14.44 4.27
C ARG A 70 -12.12 -15.74 3.46
N TRP A 71 -12.93 -16.75 3.78
CA TRP A 71 -12.90 -18.04 3.07
C TRP A 71 -13.47 -17.94 1.65
N GLU A 72 -14.50 -17.10 1.44
CA GLU A 72 -15.07 -16.82 0.12
C GLU A 72 -14.08 -16.05 -0.74
N LEU A 73 -13.39 -15.08 -0.14
CA LEU A 73 -12.31 -14.35 -0.80
C LEU A 73 -11.16 -15.28 -1.19
N ALA A 74 -10.75 -16.18 -0.29
CA ALA A 74 -9.75 -17.20 -0.60
C ALA A 74 -10.19 -18.14 -1.74
N LYS A 75 -11.48 -18.46 -1.84
CA LYS A 75 -12.05 -19.25 -2.94
C LYS A 75 -12.08 -18.48 -4.26
N LEU A 76 -12.47 -17.20 -4.25
CA LEU A 76 -12.51 -16.33 -5.43
C LEU A 76 -11.12 -16.00 -5.98
N CYS A 77 -10.14 -15.82 -5.08
CA CYS A 77 -8.76 -15.51 -5.45
C CYS A 77 -7.92 -16.77 -5.69
N ARG A 78 -8.49 -17.97 -5.54
CA ARG A 78 -7.80 -19.25 -5.77
C ARG A 78 -7.36 -19.35 -7.23
N GLY A 79 -6.07 -19.54 -7.46
CA GLY A 79 -5.53 -19.57 -8.83
C GLY A 79 -4.03 -19.36 -8.90
N LYS A 80 -3.56 -18.71 -9.97
CA LYS A 80 -2.13 -18.56 -10.30
C LYS A 80 -1.30 -17.91 -9.18
N PHE A 81 -1.91 -17.00 -8.40
CA PHE A 81 -1.22 -16.21 -7.37
C PHE A 81 -1.40 -16.71 -5.93
N PHE A 82 -2.48 -17.44 -5.64
CA PHE A 82 -2.81 -17.93 -4.30
C PHE A 82 -3.07 -19.43 -4.35
N LYS A 83 -2.09 -20.21 -3.90
CA LYS A 83 -2.18 -21.68 -3.82
C LYS A 83 -2.67 -22.14 -2.46
N LYS A 84 -2.22 -21.45 -1.39
CA LYS A 84 -2.66 -21.70 0.00
C LYS A 84 -3.48 -20.54 0.53
N SER A 85 -4.36 -20.84 1.49
CA SER A 85 -5.09 -19.81 2.26
C SER A 85 -4.16 -18.92 3.09
N GLU A 86 -3.00 -19.46 3.49
CA GLU A 86 -1.93 -18.74 4.19
C GLU A 86 -1.32 -17.62 3.32
N ASP A 87 -1.17 -17.86 2.01
CA ASP A 87 -0.60 -16.87 1.08
C ASP A 87 -1.45 -15.60 0.97
N LEU A 88 -2.72 -15.66 1.38
CA LEU A 88 -3.65 -14.54 1.37
C LEU A 88 -3.44 -13.60 2.56
N TYR A 89 -2.97 -14.10 3.72
CA TYR A 89 -2.71 -13.27 4.92
C TYR A 89 -1.84 -12.04 4.62
N PRO A 90 -0.62 -12.19 4.06
CA PRO A 90 0.25 -11.04 3.83
C PRO A 90 -0.33 -10.05 2.81
N THR A 91 -1.18 -10.52 1.89
CA THR A 91 -1.85 -9.63 0.93
C THR A 91 -2.98 -8.84 1.59
N LEU A 92 -3.73 -9.47 2.49
CA LEU A 92 -4.79 -8.76 3.24
C LEU A 92 -4.21 -7.74 4.21
N GLU A 93 -3.10 -8.07 4.88
CA GLU A 93 -2.39 -7.15 5.75
C GLU A 93 -1.85 -5.93 4.98
N LEU A 94 -1.28 -6.16 3.79
CA LEU A 94 -0.86 -5.07 2.89
C LEU A 94 -2.04 -4.20 2.44
N LEU A 95 -3.16 -4.81 2.05
CA LEU A 95 -4.35 -4.05 1.64
C LEU A 95 -4.96 -3.27 2.82
N GLN A 96 -4.86 -3.79 4.04
CA GLN A 96 -5.32 -3.13 5.24
C GLN A 96 -4.42 -1.96 5.64
N SER A 97 -3.09 -2.13 5.57
CA SER A 97 -2.14 -1.04 5.85
C SER A 97 -2.24 0.09 4.84
N CYS A 98 -2.59 -0.23 3.59
CA CYS A 98 -2.88 0.75 2.56
C CYS A 98 -4.30 1.36 2.65
N GLY A 99 -5.17 0.90 3.55
CA GLY A 99 -6.53 1.45 3.75
C GLY A 99 -7.57 1.03 2.70
N TYR A 100 -7.27 0.01 1.88
CA TYR A 100 -8.20 -0.50 0.87
C TYR A 100 -9.25 -1.46 1.45
N ILE A 101 -8.89 -2.21 2.50
CA ILE A 101 -9.78 -3.16 3.16
C ILE A 101 -9.69 -3.06 4.69
N MET A 102 -10.72 -3.53 5.37
CA MET A 102 -10.74 -3.70 6.82
C MET A 102 -11.14 -5.14 7.16
N GLN A 103 -10.34 -5.82 7.96
CA GLN A 103 -10.69 -7.13 8.51
C GLN A 103 -11.44 -6.92 9.82
N THR A 104 -12.67 -7.42 9.92
CA THR A 104 -13.50 -7.37 11.13
C THR A 104 -14.02 -8.77 11.44
N ASP A 105 -14.27 -9.07 12.71
CA ASP A 105 -14.92 -10.33 13.07
C ASP A 105 -16.37 -10.28 12.59
N ALA A 106 -16.82 -11.30 11.86
CA ALA A 106 -18.22 -11.42 11.50
C ALA A 106 -19.00 -11.48 12.81
N ASN A 107 -19.95 -10.56 12.98
CA ASN A 107 -20.87 -10.46 14.11
C ASN A 107 -21.87 -11.63 14.16
N THR A 108 -21.35 -12.85 14.09
CA THR A 108 -22.09 -14.08 14.29
C THR A 108 -21.97 -14.38 15.77
N GLN A 109 -23.10 -14.43 16.46
CA GLN A 109 -23.17 -14.80 17.88
C GLN A 109 -22.25 -16.00 18.15
N PRO A 110 -21.27 -15.88 19.06
CA PRO A 110 -20.27 -16.92 19.27
C PRO A 110 -20.97 -18.19 19.73
N THR A 111 -21.06 -19.17 18.83
CA THR A 111 -21.56 -20.49 19.16
C THR A 111 -20.43 -21.24 19.89
N PRO A 112 -20.67 -21.90 21.04
CA PRO A 112 -19.62 -22.57 21.78
C PRO A 112 -18.79 -23.51 20.89
N GLY A 113 -17.49 -23.23 20.73
CA GLY A 113 -16.54 -24.08 20.00
C GLY A 113 -16.18 -23.66 18.56
N ARG A 114 -16.86 -22.69 17.94
CA ARG A 114 -16.54 -22.22 16.57
C ARG A 114 -15.91 -20.82 16.61
N ARG A 115 -14.68 -20.68 16.09
CA ARG A 115 -14.05 -19.36 15.91
C ARG A 115 -14.91 -18.51 14.96
N PRO A 116 -15.20 -17.24 15.27
CA PRO A 116 -15.97 -16.36 14.40
C PRO A 116 -15.29 -16.24 13.03
N ASP A 117 -16.10 -16.21 11.96
CA ASP A 117 -15.59 -15.99 10.61
C ASP A 117 -15.00 -14.57 10.50
N ILE A 118 -13.86 -14.40 9.83
CA ILE A 118 -13.32 -13.07 9.55
C ILE A 118 -14.05 -12.50 8.32
N LEU A 119 -14.65 -11.33 8.46
CA LEU A 119 -15.27 -10.55 7.39
C LEU A 119 -14.27 -9.51 6.87
N VAL A 120 -14.12 -9.45 5.55
CA VAL A 120 -13.32 -8.43 4.86
C VAL A 120 -14.27 -7.39 4.29
N LEU A 121 -14.21 -6.18 4.84
CA LEU A 121 -14.91 -5.00 4.35
C LEU A 121 -14.01 -4.28 3.35
N VAL A 122 -14.55 -3.96 2.17
CA VAL A 122 -13.83 -3.19 1.15
C VAL A 122 -14.19 -1.72 1.32
N ASN A 123 -13.19 -0.85 1.33
CA ASN A 123 -13.43 0.58 1.42
C ASN A 123 -14.22 1.06 0.19
N PRO A 124 -15.38 1.70 0.35
CA PRO A 124 -16.18 2.18 -0.79
C PRO A 124 -15.45 3.26 -1.63
N GLU A 125 -14.45 3.95 -1.08
CA GLU A 125 -13.60 4.90 -1.83
C GLU A 125 -12.81 4.24 -2.97
N VAL A 126 -12.59 2.93 -2.90
CA VAL A 126 -11.92 2.16 -3.97
C VAL A 126 -12.71 2.20 -5.28
N TYR A 127 -14.02 2.45 -5.21
CA TYR A 127 -14.88 2.61 -6.38
C TYR A 127 -14.93 4.05 -6.91
N ARG A 128 -14.41 5.02 -6.15
CA ARG A 128 -14.46 6.45 -6.50
C ARG A 128 -13.32 6.88 -7.44
N GLN A 129 -12.19 6.17 -7.47
CA GLN A 129 -11.02 6.52 -8.30
C GLN A 129 -11.18 6.20 -9.81
N SER A 130 -12.37 6.39 -10.39
CA SER A 130 -12.57 6.30 -11.84
C SER A 130 -13.31 7.52 -12.42
N GLU A 131 -13.11 8.69 -11.83
CA GLU A 131 -13.45 10.00 -12.41
C GLU A 131 -12.19 10.87 -12.53
#